data_AF-A0A1L9GRD7-F1
#
_entry.id   AF-A0A1L9GRD7-F1
#
_cell.length_a   1.000
_cell.length_b   1.000
_cell.length_c   1.000
_cell.angle_alpha   90.00
_cell.angle_beta   90.00
_cell.angle_gamma   90.00
#
_symmetry.space_group_name_H-M   'P 1'
#
loop_
_entity.id
_entity.type
_entity.pdbx_description
1 polymer ?
#
loop_
_entity_poly.entity_id
_entity_poly.type
_entity_poly.pdbx_seq_one_letter_code
_entity_poly.pdbx_strand_id
1 'polypeptide(L)'
;MPKLNVTHLVGRIQERIEQLERGDALEARDINALLSKEQQQVLKDAWTKQQALRKIHKPPKSNEEANKIGWKTIREVRLEIYKQALQEAQDGVGGGIEKLLHQSEVKAAHVFMDAFSKAKDEDKNAWSAGNIALRRNGFNRIDGQSYGYSNRRDREVKEMEDSLRERMEDDLSAEEKEQLELSREYDKAVAKRRK
;
A
#
# COMPACT_ATOMS: atom_id res chain seq x y z
N MET A 1 6.79 2.77 13.91
CA MET A 1 5.84 2.11 12.99
C MET A 1 4.74 3.11 12.64
N PRO A 2 4.32 3.22 11.36
CA PRO A 2 3.18 4.05 10.98
C PRO A 2 1.95 3.68 11.81
N LYS A 3 1.11 4.66 12.17
CA LYS A 3 -0.19 4.38 12.79
C LYS A 3 -1.01 3.49 11.84
N LEU A 4 -1.67 2.47 12.39
CA LEU A 4 -2.52 1.58 11.61
C LEU A 4 -3.59 2.43 10.91
N ASN A 5 -3.64 2.35 9.59
CA ASN A 5 -4.61 3.05 8.77
C ASN A 5 -5.52 2.03 8.08
N VAL A 6 -6.66 2.48 7.56
CA VAL A 6 -7.69 1.67 6.92
C VAL A 6 -7.11 0.83 5.77
N THR A 7 -6.10 1.36 5.06
CA THR A 7 -5.35 0.65 4.01
C THR A 7 -4.56 -0.56 4.50
N HIS A 8 -4.10 -0.55 5.75
CA HIS A 8 -3.30 -1.62 6.35
C HIS A 8 -4.11 -2.54 7.25
N LEU A 9 -5.25 -2.06 7.77
CA LEU A 9 -6.11 -2.79 8.69
C LEU A 9 -6.62 -4.10 8.08
N VAL A 10 -7.19 -4.03 6.87
CA VAL A 10 -7.76 -5.18 6.15
C VAL A 10 -6.70 -6.27 5.95
N GLY A 11 -5.55 -5.91 5.39
CA GLY A 11 -4.46 -6.87 5.13
C GLY A 11 -3.95 -7.53 6.42
N ARG A 12 -3.79 -6.76 7.50
CA ARG A 12 -3.35 -7.33 8.79
C ARG A 12 -4.40 -8.25 9.41
N ILE A 13 -5.69 -7.94 9.29
CA ILE A 13 -6.75 -8.84 9.77
C ILE A 13 -6.71 -10.15 8.97
N GLN A 14 -6.54 -10.10 7.65
CA GLN A 14 -6.40 -11.29 6.80
C GLN A 14 -5.20 -12.15 7.20
N GLU A 15 -4.03 -11.54 7.39
CA GLU A 15 -2.82 -12.25 7.87
C GLU A 15 -3.08 -12.99 9.19
N ARG A 16 -3.84 -12.39 10.12
CA ARG A 16 -4.16 -13.04 11.41
C ARG A 16 -5.20 -14.13 11.28
N ILE A 17 -6.15 -14.02 10.35
CA ILE A 17 -7.06 -15.12 10.02
C ILE A 17 -6.27 -16.30 9.47
N GLU A 18 -5.34 -16.08 8.55
CA GLU A 18 -4.50 -17.15 7.98
C GLU A 18 -3.60 -17.83 9.03
N GLN A 19 -3.04 -17.06 9.98
CA GLN A 19 -2.28 -17.62 11.12
C GLN A 19 -3.18 -18.51 11.98
N LEU A 20 -4.39 -18.06 12.31
CA LEU A 20 -5.35 -18.85 13.08
C LEU A 20 -5.79 -20.11 12.32
N GLU A 21 -5.99 -20.04 11.00
CA GLU A 21 -6.35 -21.19 10.18
C GLU A 21 -5.20 -22.22 10.11
N ARG A 22 -3.94 -21.75 10.10
CA ARG A 22 -2.74 -22.60 10.22
C ARG A 22 -2.55 -23.21 11.62
N GLY A 23 -3.23 -22.69 12.62
CA GLY A 23 -3.14 -23.16 14.01
C GLY A 23 -2.12 -22.43 14.87
N ASP A 24 -1.58 -21.30 14.39
CA ASP A 24 -0.68 -20.46 15.16
C ASP A 24 -1.43 -19.74 16.28
N ALA A 25 -0.76 -19.56 17.42
CA ALA A 25 -1.30 -18.80 18.54
C ALA A 25 -1.15 -17.30 18.30
N LEU A 26 -2.24 -16.55 18.51
CA LEU A 26 -2.21 -15.09 18.52
C LEU A 26 -1.95 -14.53 19.92
N GLU A 27 -1.00 -13.61 19.98
CA GLU A 27 -0.66 -12.82 21.16
C GLU A 27 -1.79 -11.84 21.52
N ALA A 28 -2.00 -11.60 22.82
CA ALA A 28 -3.02 -10.68 23.30
C ALA A 28 -2.83 -9.24 22.78
N ARG A 29 -1.56 -8.85 22.54
CA ARG A 29 -1.21 -7.56 21.95
C ARG A 29 -1.78 -7.40 20.53
N ASP A 30 -1.76 -8.47 19.74
CA ASP A 30 -2.23 -8.44 18.35
C ASP A 30 -3.75 -8.35 18.27
N ILE A 31 -4.45 -9.00 19.21
CA ILE A 31 -5.90 -8.87 19.38
C ILE A 31 -6.27 -7.42 19.71
N ASN A 32 -5.55 -6.81 20.67
CA ASN A 32 -5.82 -5.44 21.10
C ASN A 32 -5.49 -4.38 20.04
N ALA A 33 -4.58 -4.68 19.12
CA ALA A 33 -4.13 -3.74 18.10
C ALA A 33 -5.02 -3.71 16.85
N LEU A 34 -5.71 -4.81 16.54
CA LEU A 34 -6.48 -4.96 15.30
C LEU A 34 -7.99 -4.86 15.50
N LEU A 35 -8.49 -5.26 16.67
CA LEU A 35 -9.92 -5.21 16.97
C LEU A 35 -10.30 -3.90 17.67
N SER A 36 -11.48 -3.38 17.35
CA SER A 36 -12.08 -2.26 18.08
C SER A 36 -12.39 -2.66 19.54
N LYS A 37 -12.60 -1.67 20.43
CA LYS A 37 -12.96 -1.94 21.83
C LYS A 37 -14.27 -2.75 21.93
N GLU A 38 -15.22 -2.47 21.03
CA GLU A 38 -16.49 -3.18 20.94
C GLU A 38 -16.28 -4.64 20.52
N GLN A 39 -15.51 -4.87 19.46
CA GLN A 39 -15.17 -6.22 18.98
C GLN A 39 -14.39 -7.03 20.03
N GLN A 40 -13.49 -6.39 20.78
CA GLN A 40 -12.79 -7.02 21.90
C GLN A 40 -13.75 -7.46 23.01
N GLN A 41 -14.78 -6.66 23.29
CA GLN A 41 -15.80 -7.02 24.28
C GLN A 41 -16.66 -8.19 23.78
N VAL A 42 -17.08 -8.17 22.52
CA VAL A 42 -17.83 -9.28 21.90
C VAL A 42 -17.03 -10.58 21.97
N LEU A 43 -15.71 -10.53 21.72
CA LEU A 43 -14.83 -11.69 21.86
C LEU A 43 -14.79 -12.22 23.29
N LYS A 44 -14.67 -11.34 24.29
CA LYS A 44 -14.69 -11.73 25.71
C LYS A 44 -16.02 -12.38 26.08
N ASP A 45 -17.13 -11.79 25.66
CA ASP A 45 -18.48 -12.28 25.97
C ASP A 45 -18.77 -13.61 25.26
N ALA A 46 -18.30 -13.79 24.02
CA ALA A 46 -18.39 -15.06 23.31
C ALA A 46 -17.56 -16.15 24.01
N TRP A 47 -16.38 -15.81 24.51
CA TRP A 47 -15.52 -16.75 25.22
C TRP A 47 -16.09 -17.14 26.59
N THR A 48 -16.66 -16.21 27.36
CA THR A 48 -17.29 -16.53 28.66
C THR A 48 -18.49 -17.46 28.49
N LYS A 49 -19.30 -17.28 27.43
CA LYS A 49 -20.38 -18.20 27.07
C LYS A 49 -19.85 -19.61 26.77
N GLN A 50 -18.77 -19.73 26.01
CA GLN A 50 -18.12 -21.03 25.74
C GLN A 50 -17.53 -21.67 27.01
N GLN A 51 -16.97 -20.87 27.92
CA GLN A 51 -16.49 -21.38 29.20
C GLN A 51 -17.62 -21.93 30.07
N ALA A 52 -18.79 -21.30 30.07
CA ALA A 52 -19.97 -21.82 30.75
C ALA A 52 -20.45 -23.15 30.13
N LEU A 53 -20.52 -23.23 28.79
CA LEU A 53 -20.90 -24.45 28.07
C LEU A 53 -19.94 -25.62 28.35
N ARG A 54 -18.63 -25.34 28.45
CA ARG A 54 -17.59 -26.34 28.78
C ARG A 54 -17.70 -26.91 30.19
N LYS A 55 -18.36 -26.21 31.12
CA LYS A 55 -18.64 -26.75 32.47
C LYS A 55 -19.79 -27.77 32.44
N ILE A 56 -20.68 -27.67 31.45
CA ILE A 56 -21.89 -28.49 31.33
C ILE A 56 -21.66 -29.67 30.38
N HIS A 57 -20.95 -29.46 29.28
CA HIS A 57 -20.73 -30.45 28.23
C HIS A 57 -19.24 -30.79 28.07
N LYS A 58 -18.94 -32.10 27.96
CA LYS A 58 -17.60 -32.59 27.60
C LYS A 58 -17.27 -32.23 26.13
N PRO A 59 -15.98 -32.15 25.76
CA PRO A 59 -15.57 -31.93 24.38
C PRO A 59 -16.21 -32.98 23.45
N PRO A 60 -16.98 -32.56 22.44
CA PRO A 60 -17.57 -33.48 21.46
C PRO A 60 -16.47 -34.13 20.61
N LYS A 61 -16.70 -35.37 20.17
CA LYS A 61 -15.72 -36.14 19.39
C LYS A 61 -15.86 -35.93 17.88
N SER A 62 -17.00 -35.40 17.44
CA SER A 62 -17.30 -35.10 16.04
C SER A 62 -17.69 -33.62 15.85
N ASN A 63 -17.34 -33.06 14.70
CA ASN A 63 -17.71 -31.69 14.31
C ASN A 63 -19.25 -31.49 14.25
N GLU A 64 -20.01 -32.55 13.93
CA GLU A 64 -21.47 -32.48 13.86
C GLU A 64 -22.13 -32.35 15.24
N GLU A 65 -21.58 -33.04 16.24
CA GLU A 65 -22.01 -32.93 17.64
C GLU A 65 -21.61 -31.58 18.23
N ALA A 66 -20.43 -31.08 17.86
CA ALA A 66 -19.97 -29.74 18.23
C ALA A 66 -20.94 -28.66 17.72
N ASN A 67 -21.36 -28.74 16.46
CA ASN A 67 -22.31 -27.80 15.88
C ASN A 67 -23.69 -27.87 16.53
N LYS A 68 -24.19 -29.06 16.89
CA LYS A 68 -25.49 -29.22 17.58
C LYS A 68 -25.50 -28.61 18.98
N ILE A 69 -24.39 -28.72 19.72
CA ILE A 69 -24.26 -28.19 21.09
C ILE A 69 -23.75 -26.73 21.06
N GLY A 70 -23.32 -26.24 19.89
CA GLY A 70 -22.68 -24.93 19.74
C GLY A 70 -21.31 -24.86 20.41
N TRP A 71 -20.64 -26.00 20.57
CA TRP A 71 -19.32 -26.08 21.20
C TRP A 71 -18.25 -25.56 20.23
N LYS A 72 -17.49 -24.55 20.64
CA LYS A 72 -16.41 -23.97 19.85
C LYS A 72 -15.11 -23.91 20.63
N THR A 73 -13.99 -24.04 19.92
CA THR A 73 -12.65 -23.76 20.44
C THR A 73 -12.42 -22.26 20.52
N ILE A 74 -11.47 -21.81 21.36
CA ILE A 74 -11.10 -20.39 21.41
C ILE A 74 -10.62 -19.86 20.06
N ARG A 75 -10.00 -20.74 19.26
CA ARG A 75 -9.54 -20.45 17.91
C ARG A 75 -10.70 -20.16 16.96
N GLU A 76 -11.75 -20.98 16.99
CA GLU A 76 -12.95 -20.79 16.19
C GLU A 76 -13.70 -19.51 16.59
N VAL A 77 -13.83 -19.25 17.90
CA VAL A 77 -14.42 -17.99 18.39
C VAL A 77 -13.62 -16.79 17.89
N ARG A 78 -12.28 -16.85 17.96
CA ARG A 78 -11.41 -15.79 17.44
C ARG A 78 -11.61 -15.63 15.93
N LEU A 79 -11.61 -16.71 15.16
CA LEU A 79 -11.81 -16.70 13.71
C LEU A 79 -13.13 -16.03 13.32
N GLU A 80 -14.22 -16.31 14.03
CA GLU A 80 -15.52 -15.68 13.76
C GLU A 80 -15.47 -14.17 13.97
N ILE A 81 -14.90 -13.71 15.09
CA ILE A 81 -14.78 -12.28 15.38
C ILE A 81 -13.85 -11.60 14.39
N TYR A 82 -12.73 -12.22 14.02
CA TYR A 82 -11.83 -11.65 13.01
C TYR A 82 -12.47 -11.59 11.62
N LYS A 83 -13.27 -12.59 11.23
CA LYS A 83 -14.01 -12.58 9.95
C LYS A 83 -15.07 -11.48 9.94
N GLN A 84 -15.81 -11.29 11.04
CA GLN A 84 -16.73 -10.18 11.18
C GLN A 84 -16.00 -8.82 11.13
N ALA A 85 -14.90 -8.70 11.88
CA ALA A 85 -14.09 -7.48 11.87
C ALA A 85 -13.48 -7.17 10.50
N LEU A 86 -13.12 -8.21 9.73
CA LEU A 86 -12.66 -8.06 8.35
C LEU A 86 -13.75 -7.46 7.46
N GLN A 87 -14.97 -7.98 7.56
CA GLN A 87 -16.10 -7.48 6.78
C GLN A 87 -16.42 -6.02 7.13
N GLU A 88 -16.54 -5.71 8.42
CA GLU A 88 -16.76 -4.34 8.89
C GLU A 88 -15.63 -3.39 8.44
N ALA A 89 -14.38 -3.87 8.47
CA ALA A 89 -13.24 -3.10 8.00
C ALA A 89 -13.30 -2.87 6.48
N GLN A 90 -13.69 -3.87 5.69
CA GLN A 90 -13.86 -3.79 4.23
C GLN A 90 -14.95 -2.80 3.84
N ASP A 91 -16.12 -2.87 4.50
CA ASP A 91 -17.23 -1.95 4.26
C ASP A 91 -16.85 -0.50 4.58
N GLY A 92 -16.02 -0.31 5.61
CA GLY A 92 -15.49 1.00 6.00
C GLY A 92 -14.33 1.54 5.14
N VAL A 93 -13.78 0.75 4.21
CA VAL A 93 -12.59 1.17 3.42
C VAL A 93 -12.87 2.41 2.59
N GLY A 94 -14.02 2.48 1.92
CA GLY A 94 -14.35 3.59 1.02
C GLY A 94 -14.30 4.93 1.73
N GLY A 95 -15.08 5.07 2.81
CA GLY A 95 -15.09 6.31 3.62
C GLY A 95 -13.76 6.58 4.33
N GLY A 96 -12.99 5.54 4.64
CA GLY A 96 -11.63 5.68 5.15
C GLY A 96 -10.67 6.30 4.13
N ILE A 97 -10.68 5.79 2.90
CA ILE A 97 -9.86 6.31 1.79
C ILE A 97 -10.26 7.74 1.47
N GLU A 98 -11.55 8.05 1.41
CA GLU A 98 -12.04 9.41 1.15
C GLU A 98 -11.55 10.40 2.21
N LYS A 99 -11.60 10.04 3.50
CA LYS A 99 -11.03 10.87 4.58
C LYS A 99 -9.52 11.09 4.42
N LEU A 100 -8.78 10.07 3.99
CA LEU A 100 -7.33 10.21 3.75
C LEU A 100 -7.03 11.10 2.54
N LEU A 101 -7.82 10.96 1.47
CA LEU A 101 -7.73 11.82 0.31
C LEU A 101 -8.00 13.27 0.71
N HIS A 102 -9.08 13.52 1.44
CA HIS A 102 -9.42 14.84 1.94
C HIS A 102 -8.31 15.43 2.83
N GLN A 103 -7.75 14.65 3.76
CA GLN A 103 -6.62 15.09 4.57
C GLN A 103 -5.37 15.40 3.74
N SER A 104 -5.13 14.64 2.67
CA SER A 104 -4.04 14.89 1.73
C SER A 104 -4.26 16.20 0.95
N GLU A 105 -5.49 16.44 0.47
CA GLU A 105 -5.87 17.66 -0.24
C GLU A 105 -5.74 18.91 0.65
N VAL A 106 -6.22 18.84 1.89
CA VAL A 106 -6.08 19.93 2.87
C VAL A 106 -4.61 20.25 3.14
N LYS A 107 -3.76 19.23 3.29
CA LYS A 107 -2.31 19.43 3.46
C LYS A 107 -1.68 20.07 2.23
N ALA A 108 -2.03 19.61 1.03
CA ALA A 108 -1.55 20.19 -0.21
C ALA A 108 -1.98 21.67 -0.32
N ALA A 109 -3.24 21.98 -0.02
CA ALA A 109 -3.76 23.33 -0.03
C ALA A 109 -3.01 24.24 0.95
N HIS A 110 -2.75 23.78 2.19
CA HIS A 110 -1.93 24.53 3.15
C HIS A 110 -0.53 24.82 2.61
N VAL A 111 0.17 23.80 2.11
CA VAL A 111 1.52 23.96 1.54
C VAL A 111 1.52 24.96 0.39
N PHE A 112 0.54 24.89 -0.50
CA PHE A 112 0.42 25.82 -1.62
C PHE A 112 0.15 27.24 -1.14
N MET A 113 -0.86 27.44 -0.29
CA MET A 113 -1.32 28.76 0.14
C MET A 113 -0.30 29.47 1.03
N ASP A 114 0.44 28.73 1.85
CA ASP A 114 1.52 29.29 2.67
C ASP A 114 2.66 29.84 1.79
N ALA A 115 3.06 29.09 0.77
CA ALA A 115 4.10 29.51 -0.16
C ALA A 115 3.61 30.63 -1.09
N PHE A 116 2.35 30.56 -1.53
CA PHE A 116 1.71 31.58 -2.36
C PHE A 116 1.65 32.92 -1.63
N SER A 117 1.14 32.95 -0.39
CA SER A 117 0.99 34.19 0.38
C SER A 117 2.35 34.85 0.64
N LYS A 118 3.36 34.09 1.08
CA LYS A 118 4.71 34.60 1.29
C LYS A 118 5.32 35.21 0.03
N ALA A 119 5.17 34.53 -1.11
CA ALA A 119 5.69 35.04 -2.37
C ALA A 119 4.94 36.29 -2.85
N LYS A 120 3.63 36.39 -2.56
CA LYS A 120 2.84 37.59 -2.84
C LYS A 120 3.28 38.78 -1.99
N ASP A 121 3.57 38.57 -0.71
CA ASP A 121 4.08 39.61 0.19
C ASP A 121 5.48 40.12 -0.24
N GLU A 122 6.26 39.27 -0.91
CA GLU A 122 7.58 39.59 -1.46
C GLU A 122 7.55 40.10 -2.92
N ASP A 123 6.36 40.37 -3.49
CA ASP A 123 6.15 40.77 -4.90
C ASP A 123 6.80 39.80 -5.93
N LYS A 124 6.83 38.52 -5.60
CA LYS A 124 7.32 37.43 -6.45
C LYS A 124 6.17 36.69 -7.13
N ASN A 125 6.50 35.82 -8.09
CA ASN A 125 5.52 34.96 -8.74
C ASN A 125 4.97 33.90 -7.76
N ALA A 126 3.86 34.24 -7.12
CA ALA A 126 3.20 33.44 -6.09
C ALA A 126 2.70 32.08 -6.60
N TRP A 127 2.21 32.02 -7.84
CA TRP A 127 1.73 30.78 -8.44
C TRP A 127 2.86 29.78 -8.67
N SER A 128 4.00 30.26 -9.16
CA SER A 128 5.21 29.44 -9.32
C SER A 128 5.73 28.94 -7.97
N ALA A 129 5.79 29.82 -6.96
CA ALA A 129 6.24 29.46 -5.61
C ALA A 129 5.38 28.37 -4.97
N GLY A 130 4.05 28.48 -5.06
CA GLY A 130 3.11 27.47 -4.57
C GLY A 130 3.31 26.10 -5.23
N ASN A 131 3.44 26.06 -6.56
CA ASN A 131 3.66 24.80 -7.27
C ASN A 131 5.05 24.17 -6.99
N ILE A 132 6.08 24.99 -6.76
CA ILE A 132 7.40 24.50 -6.32
C ILE A 132 7.29 23.90 -4.91
N ALA A 133 6.55 24.54 -4.00
CA ALA A 133 6.34 24.06 -2.63
C ALA A 133 5.57 22.73 -2.60
N LEU A 134 4.50 22.59 -3.39
CA LEU A 134 3.77 21.33 -3.54
C LEU A 134 4.71 20.19 -3.92
N ARG A 135 5.51 20.39 -4.98
CA ARG A 135 6.47 19.37 -5.46
C ARG A 135 7.52 19.02 -4.40
N ARG A 136 8.07 20.02 -3.71
CA ARG A 136 9.06 19.79 -2.63
C ARG A 136 8.49 18.95 -1.49
N ASN A 137 7.18 19.00 -1.29
CA ASN A 137 6.47 18.23 -0.28
C ASN A 137 5.85 16.93 -0.82
N GLY A 138 6.18 16.54 -2.06
CA GLY A 138 5.71 15.29 -2.66
C GLY A 138 4.27 15.33 -3.19
N PHE A 139 3.66 16.50 -3.30
CA PHE A 139 2.35 16.67 -3.93
C PHE A 139 2.47 16.97 -5.43
N ASN A 140 1.40 16.66 -6.16
CA ASN A 140 1.26 17.05 -7.55
C ASN A 140 1.10 18.57 -7.67
N ARG A 141 1.64 19.15 -8.74
CA ARG A 141 1.44 20.56 -9.07
C ARG A 141 0.01 20.78 -9.58
N ILE A 142 -0.52 21.98 -9.36
CA ILE A 142 -1.85 22.38 -9.85
C ILE A 142 -1.82 22.67 -11.35
N ASP A 143 -0.69 23.18 -11.86
CA ASP A 143 -0.52 23.57 -13.26
C ASP A 143 -0.37 22.40 -14.24
N GLY A 144 -0.44 21.14 -13.76
CA GLY A 144 -0.33 19.95 -14.59
C GLY A 144 1.03 19.73 -15.25
N GLN A 145 2.04 20.57 -14.95
CA GLN A 145 3.37 20.41 -15.51
C GLN A 145 4.07 19.20 -14.89
N SER A 146 4.14 18.11 -15.66
CA SER A 146 5.05 17.01 -15.38
C SER A 146 6.46 17.42 -15.80
N TYR A 147 7.30 17.76 -14.83
CA TYR A 147 8.71 18.00 -15.11
C TYR A 147 9.44 16.66 -15.16
N GLY A 148 9.81 16.22 -16.36
CA GLY A 148 10.72 15.10 -16.54
C GLY A 148 11.98 15.34 -15.72
N TYR A 149 12.33 14.39 -14.86
CA TYR A 149 13.54 14.43 -14.05
C TYR A 149 14.74 14.13 -14.96
N SER A 150 15.08 15.06 -15.86
CA SER A 150 16.37 15.08 -16.53
C SER A 150 17.17 16.18 -15.86
N ASN A 151 17.90 15.80 -14.81
CA ASN A 151 18.84 16.70 -14.17
C ASN A 151 20.07 16.90 -15.09
N ARG A 152 20.91 17.90 -14.81
CA ARG A 152 22.11 18.17 -15.63
C ARG A 152 23.06 16.96 -15.68
N ARG A 153 23.26 16.28 -14.55
CA ARG A 153 24.06 15.04 -14.47
C ARG A 153 23.46 13.94 -15.34
N ASP A 154 22.13 13.78 -15.39
CA ASP A 154 21.48 12.77 -16.23
C ASP A 154 21.72 13.04 -17.71
N ARG A 155 21.80 14.31 -18.12
CA ARG A 155 22.17 14.69 -19.50
C ARG A 155 23.65 14.43 -19.77
N GLU A 156 24.52 14.85 -18.86
CA GLU A 156 25.97 14.62 -18.97
C GLU A 156 26.29 13.11 -19.00
N VAL A 157 25.62 12.30 -18.17
CA VAL A 157 25.76 10.84 -18.18
C VAL A 157 25.29 10.27 -19.51
N LYS A 158 24.14 10.73 -20.03
CA LYS A 158 23.65 10.28 -21.33
C LYS A 158 24.61 10.63 -22.47
N GLU A 159 25.14 11.86 -22.48
CA GLU A 159 26.14 12.29 -23.47
C GLU A 159 27.43 11.47 -23.37
N MET A 160 27.90 11.17 -22.16
CA MET A 160 29.05 10.27 -21.95
C MET A 160 28.76 8.85 -22.45
N GLU A 161 27.60 8.29 -22.11
CA GLU A 161 27.17 6.96 -22.57
C GLU A 161 27.07 6.89 -24.10
N ASP A 162 26.52 7.92 -24.73
CA ASP A 162 26.39 8.00 -26.18
C ASP A 162 27.78 8.09 -26.84
N SER A 163 28.70 8.90 -26.31
CA SER A 163 30.07 9.02 -26.82
C SER A 163 30.90 7.73 -26.63
N LEU A 164 30.70 7.02 -25.52
CA LEU A 164 31.34 5.72 -25.29
C LEU A 164 30.80 4.67 -26.25
N ARG A 165 29.48 4.69 -26.49
CA ARG A 165 28.83 3.78 -27.43
C ARG A 165 29.33 4.00 -28.85
N GLU A 166 29.45 5.25 -29.29
CA GLU A 166 29.99 5.60 -30.62
C GLU A 166 31.42 5.09 -30.79
N ARG A 167 32.30 5.31 -29.80
CA ARG A 167 33.67 4.77 -29.82
C ARG A 167 33.71 3.24 -29.88
N MET A 168 32.87 2.58 -29.09
CA MET A 168 32.77 1.12 -29.10
C MET A 168 32.29 0.62 -30.47
N GLU A 169 31.38 1.33 -31.12
CA GLU A 169 30.90 1.00 -32.47
C GLU A 169 31.96 1.24 -33.54
N ASP A 170 32.77 2.30 -33.42
CA ASP A 170 33.87 2.59 -34.35
C ASP A 170 34.95 1.49 -34.33
N ASP A 171 35.25 0.98 -33.13
CA ASP A 171 36.25 -0.09 -32.90
C ASP A 171 35.81 -1.47 -33.39
N LEU A 172 34.54 -1.66 -33.78
CA LEU A 172 34.04 -2.93 -34.32
C LEU A 172 34.59 -3.23 -35.72
N SER A 173 34.86 -4.50 -35.97
CA SER A 173 35.14 -5.01 -37.32
C SER A 173 33.90 -4.91 -38.23
N ALA A 174 34.10 -5.04 -39.54
CA ALA A 174 33.01 -4.96 -40.52
C ALA A 174 31.91 -6.00 -40.27
N GLU A 175 32.28 -7.24 -39.92
CA GLU A 175 31.33 -8.32 -39.61
C GLU A 175 30.53 -8.02 -38.32
N GLU A 176 31.19 -7.47 -37.30
CA GLU A 176 30.52 -7.10 -36.04
C GLU A 176 29.57 -5.91 -36.22
N LYS A 177 29.89 -4.96 -37.11
CA LYS A 177 29.00 -3.85 -37.49
C LYS A 177 27.73 -4.35 -38.19
N GLU A 178 27.87 -5.29 -39.14
CA GLU A 178 26.71 -5.91 -39.78
C GLU A 178 25.83 -6.68 -38.79
N GLN A 179 26.44 -7.42 -37.84
CA GLN A 179 25.69 -8.11 -36.79
C GLN A 179 24.96 -7.14 -35.85
N LEU A 180 25.59 -6.01 -35.50
CA LEU A 180 24.96 -4.98 -34.67
C LEU A 180 23.75 -4.35 -35.38
N GLU A 181 23.86 -4.07 -36.68
CA GLU A 181 22.74 -3.57 -37.48
C GLU A 181 21.57 -4.56 -37.52
N LEU A 182 21.85 -5.84 -37.79
CA LEU A 182 20.84 -6.90 -37.77
C LEU A 182 20.13 -7.00 -36.41
N SER A 183 20.88 -6.91 -35.31
CA SER A 183 20.30 -6.89 -33.96
C SER A 183 19.39 -5.69 -33.74
N ARG A 184 19.81 -4.49 -34.17
CA ARG A 184 19.01 -3.26 -34.06
C ARG A 184 17.71 -3.33 -34.86
N GLU A 185 17.75 -3.92 -36.05
CA GLU A 185 16.56 -4.12 -36.88
C GLU A 185 15.58 -5.12 -36.26
N TYR A 186 16.10 -6.21 -35.71
CA TYR A 186 15.31 -7.19 -34.97
C TYR A 186 14.61 -6.54 -33.76
N ASP A 187 15.33 -5.77 -32.95
CA ASP A 187 14.76 -5.09 -31.78
C ASP A 187 13.67 -4.09 -32.16
N LYS A 188 13.87 -3.33 -33.24
CA LYS A 188 12.84 -2.42 -33.80
C LYS A 188 11.60 -3.20 -34.23
N ALA A 189 11.77 -4.34 -34.90
CA ALA A 189 10.65 -5.17 -35.34
C ALA A 189 9.87 -5.76 -34.14
N VAL A 190 10.58 -6.22 -33.09
CA VAL A 190 9.97 -6.72 -31.85
C VAL A 190 9.21 -5.62 -31.12
N ALA A 191 9.80 -4.43 -30.99
CA ALA A 191 9.15 -3.29 -30.33
C ALA A 191 7.86 -2.87 -31.08
N LYS A 192 7.86 -2.91 -32.42
CA LYS A 192 6.69 -2.60 -33.24
C LYS A 192 5.58 -3.65 -33.11
N ARG A 193 5.90 -4.91 -32.84
CA ARG A 193 4.92 -5.98 -32.56
C ARG A 193 4.32 -5.91 -31.15
N ARG A 194 4.99 -5.24 -30.20
CA ARG A 194 4.56 -5.10 -28.80
C ARG A 194 3.71 -3.84 -28.54
N LYS A 195 3.74 -2.86 -29.44
CA LYS A 195 2.83 -1.71 -29.44
C LYS A 195 1.55 -2.06 -30.18
#